data_AF-A0A3B9JEX0-F1
#
_entry.id   AF-A0A3B9JEX0-F1
#
_cell.length_a   1.000
_cell.length_b   1.000
_cell.length_c   1.000
_cell.angle_alpha   90.00
_cell.angle_beta   90.00
_cell.angle_gamma   90.00
#
_symmetry.space_group_name_H-M   'P 1'
#
loop_
_entity.id
_entity.type
_entity.pdbx_description
1 polymer ?
#
loop_
_entity_poly.entity_id
_entity_poly.type
_entity_poly.pdbx_seq_one_letter_code
_entity_poly.pdbx_strand_id
1 'polypeptide(L)'
;MSDPINCPSCNAPVDLPATACPYCGAALNADPRSAPTMLASASTLPPLPRFESSAAAMDEIKRFLRAGNKVGAVQVHREYFSTSLKEAKNAVEAIESDLKFQDAPKPPADDEPPAFARPEAPAVAAATPTAASFDAPQQPPAWRNWAIGCSVAFVLFCCLCVVLPALLYMVMGAQSGGF
;
A
#
# COMPACT_ATOMS: atom_id res chain seq x y z
N MET A 1 8.96 -16.48 41.10
CA MET A 1 8.22 -16.62 39.84
C MET A 1 8.40 -15.31 39.11
N SER A 2 9.16 -15.31 38.02
CA SER A 2 9.39 -14.11 37.22
C SER A 2 8.13 -13.86 36.39
N ASP A 3 7.50 -12.70 36.54
CA ASP A 3 6.37 -12.34 35.68
C ASP A 3 6.86 -12.13 34.24
N PRO A 4 6.24 -12.77 33.22
CA PRO A 4 6.63 -12.58 31.83
C PRO A 4 6.31 -11.16 31.39
N ILE A 5 7.32 -10.42 30.96
CA ILE A 5 7.13 -9.08 30.40
C ILE A 5 6.78 -9.23 28.91
N ASN A 6 5.76 -8.50 28.45
CA ASN A 6 5.40 -8.48 27.04
C ASN A 6 6.37 -7.59 26.24
N CYS A 7 6.88 -8.10 25.12
CA CYS A 7 7.71 -7.34 24.21
C CYS A 7 6.91 -6.15 23.62
N PRO A 8 7.42 -4.91 23.66
CA PRO A 8 6.71 -3.74 23.14
C PRO A 8 6.52 -3.72 21.62
N SER A 9 7.29 -4.54 20.88
CA SER A 9 7.24 -4.59 19.42
C SER A 9 6.26 -5.64 18.88
N CYS A 10 6.16 -6.80 19.54
CA CYS A 10 5.31 -7.90 19.08
C CYS A 10 4.31 -8.42 20.12
N ASN A 11 4.32 -7.86 21.33
CA ASN A 11 3.49 -8.26 22.47
C ASN A 11 3.63 -9.75 22.86
N ALA A 12 4.71 -10.42 22.44
CA ALA A 12 5.01 -11.77 22.86
C ALA A 12 5.56 -11.78 24.31
N PRO A 13 5.20 -12.76 25.14
CA PRO A 13 5.77 -12.93 26.46
C PRO A 13 7.24 -13.33 26.34
N VAL A 14 8.12 -12.63 27.05
CA VAL A 14 9.56 -12.94 27.05
C VAL A 14 10.06 -13.08 28.48
N ASP A 15 10.79 -14.15 28.73
CA ASP A 15 11.53 -14.37 29.98
C ASP A 15 12.86 -13.60 29.95
N LEU A 16 13.07 -12.70 30.91
CA LEU A 16 14.33 -11.99 31.09
C LEU A 16 15.41 -12.92 31.68
N PRO A 17 16.71 -12.69 31.40
CA PRO A 17 17.33 -11.51 30.77
C PRO A 17 17.70 -11.70 29.30
N ALA A 18 16.76 -11.51 28.38
CA ALA A 18 17.02 -11.53 26.94
C ALA A 18 17.29 -10.11 26.41
N THR A 19 18.43 -9.91 25.72
CA THR A 19 18.78 -8.62 25.09
C THR A 19 17.94 -8.33 23.84
N ALA A 20 17.41 -9.38 23.20
CA ALA A 20 16.53 -9.30 22.05
C ALA A 20 15.37 -10.29 22.18
N CYS A 21 14.22 -9.94 21.61
CA CYS A 21 13.04 -10.80 21.59
C CYS A 21 13.25 -11.97 20.61
N PRO A 22 13.03 -13.23 21.03
CA PRO A 22 13.20 -14.40 20.15
C PRO A 22 12.14 -14.48 19.05
N TYR A 23 11.01 -13.79 19.20
CA TYR A 23 9.90 -13.85 18.26
C TYR A 23 10.01 -12.83 17.12
N CYS A 24 10.48 -11.63 17.41
CA CYS A 24 10.53 -10.53 16.44
C CYS A 24 11.91 -9.90 16.27
N GLY A 25 12.89 -10.24 17.12
CA GLY A 25 14.23 -9.65 17.10
C GLY A 25 14.33 -8.25 17.73
N ALA A 26 13.25 -7.69 18.27
CA ALA A 26 13.30 -6.36 18.90
C ALA A 26 14.20 -6.35 20.14
N ALA A 27 15.04 -5.32 20.28
CA ALA A 27 15.89 -5.13 21.45
C ALA A 27 15.02 -4.85 22.70
N LEU A 28 15.21 -5.63 23.76
CA LEU A 28 14.43 -5.52 25.01
C LEU A 28 15.20 -4.78 26.12
N ASN A 29 16.53 -4.71 26.01
CA ASN A 29 17.39 -3.98 26.94
C ASN A 29 17.82 -2.65 26.31
N ALA A 30 17.03 -1.60 26.49
CA ALA A 30 17.49 -0.24 26.31
C ALA A 30 17.91 0.33 27.67
N ASP A 31 19.13 0.01 28.10
CA ASP A 31 19.77 0.70 29.23
C ASP A 31 19.83 2.21 28.91
N PRO A 32 19.21 3.10 29.70
CA PRO A 32 19.17 4.54 29.39
C PRO A 32 20.55 5.23 29.46
N ARG A 33 21.59 4.52 29.93
CA ARG A 33 22.99 4.99 29.93
C ARG A 33 23.77 4.64 28.66
N SER A 34 23.19 3.83 27.77
CA SER A 34 23.81 3.44 26.51
C SER A 34 23.24 4.18 25.31
N ALA A 35 22.50 5.29 25.51
CA ALA A 35 22.09 6.15 24.42
C ALA A 35 23.35 6.74 23.77
N PRO A 36 23.75 6.34 22.55
CA PRO A 36 24.72 7.13 21.83
C PRO A 36 24.07 8.49 21.59
N THR A 37 24.75 9.55 22.04
CA THR A 37 24.43 10.93 21.70
C THR A 37 24.47 11.10 20.19
N MET A 38 23.36 10.80 19.50
CA MET A 38 23.18 11.04 18.08
C MET A 38 22.38 12.35 17.90
N LEU A 39 22.91 13.43 18.49
CA LEU A 39 22.68 14.80 18.03
C LEU A 39 23.91 15.19 17.21
N ALA A 40 24.00 14.66 15.99
CA ALA A 40 24.97 15.12 15.00
C ALA A 40 24.45 14.85 13.57
N SER A 41 24.34 15.95 12.82
CA SER A 41 24.35 16.01 11.35
C SER A 41 23.12 15.52 10.57
N ALA A 42 22.10 16.38 10.51
CA ALA A 42 20.95 16.28 9.61
C ALA A 42 21.25 16.58 8.12
N SER A 43 22.48 16.41 7.62
CA SER A 43 22.81 16.79 6.24
C SER A 43 23.71 15.84 5.46
N THR A 44 24.13 14.70 6.01
CA THR A 44 24.95 13.72 5.26
C THR A 44 24.54 12.27 5.53
N LEU A 45 23.24 11.98 5.48
CA LEU A 45 22.78 10.59 5.46
C LEU A 45 22.60 10.16 3.99
N PRO A 46 23.19 9.01 3.55
CA PRO A 46 22.80 8.40 2.29
C PRO A 46 21.27 8.18 2.33
N PRO A 47 20.53 8.45 1.25
CA PRO A 47 19.09 8.24 1.24
C PRO A 47 18.82 6.80 1.66
N LEU A 48 18.09 6.62 2.76
CA LEU A 48 17.39 5.36 3.00
C LEU A 48 16.64 5.01 1.70
N PRO A 49 16.53 3.73 1.32
CA PRO A 49 15.80 3.31 0.13
C PRO A 49 14.29 3.58 0.33
N ARG A 50 13.92 4.85 0.30
CA ARG A 50 12.58 5.31 0.01
C ARG A 50 12.41 4.94 -1.44
N PHE A 51 11.65 3.89 -1.72
CA PHE A 51 11.32 3.51 -3.09
C PHE A 51 10.96 4.79 -3.85
N GLU A 52 11.82 5.19 -4.78
CA GLU A 52 11.75 6.51 -5.42
C GLU A 52 10.44 6.68 -6.20
N SER A 53 9.77 5.56 -6.49
CA SER A 53 8.47 5.51 -7.11
C SER A 53 7.58 4.43 -6.50
N SER A 54 6.27 4.65 -6.61
CA SER A 54 5.24 3.68 -6.24
C SER A 54 5.40 2.36 -7.02
N ALA A 55 5.90 2.44 -8.25
CA ALA A 55 6.22 1.27 -9.07
C ALA A 55 7.33 0.41 -8.45
N ALA A 56 8.42 1.03 -7.99
CA ALA A 56 9.52 0.30 -7.35
C ALA A 56 9.09 -0.39 -6.03
N ALA A 57 8.22 0.26 -5.25
CA ALA A 57 7.64 -0.35 -4.05
C ALA A 57 6.76 -1.57 -4.41
N MET A 58 6.00 -1.49 -5.49
CA MET A 58 5.16 -2.60 -5.97
C MET A 58 6.00 -3.77 -6.49
N ASP A 59 7.09 -3.51 -7.21
CA ASP A 59 7.98 -4.57 -7.69
C ASP A 59 8.65 -5.32 -6.53
N GLU A 60 9.01 -4.60 -5.47
CA GLU A 60 9.55 -5.18 -4.26
C GLU A 60 8.51 -6.05 -3.53
N ILE A 61 7.27 -5.57 -3.40
CA ILE A 61 6.15 -6.35 -2.85
C ILE A 61 5.95 -7.64 -3.67
N LYS A 62 5.97 -7.56 -5.00
CA LYS A 62 5.89 -8.74 -5.88
C LYS A 62 7.06 -9.69 -5.70
N ARG A 63 8.27 -9.18 -5.41
CA ARG A 63 9.45 -10.00 -5.12
C ARG A 63 9.26 -10.79 -3.83
N PHE A 64 8.79 -10.15 -2.76
CA PHE A 64 8.47 -10.81 -1.49
C PHE A 64 7.37 -11.86 -1.63
N LEU A 65 6.35 -11.59 -2.45
CA LEU A 65 5.28 -12.55 -2.77
C LEU A 65 5.82 -13.77 -3.53
N ARG A 66 6.68 -13.58 -4.54
CA ARG A 66 7.33 -14.69 -5.27
C ARG A 66 8.25 -15.53 -4.37
N ALA A 67 8.90 -14.91 -3.39
CA ALA A 67 9.71 -15.60 -2.38
C ALA A 67 8.88 -16.30 -1.30
N GLY A 68 7.54 -16.21 -1.32
CA GLY A 68 6.65 -16.78 -0.31
C GLY A 68 6.65 -16.02 1.03
N ASN A 69 7.30 -14.87 1.12
CA ASN A 69 7.39 -14.07 2.34
C ASN A 69 6.31 -12.97 2.38
N LYS A 70 5.08 -13.36 2.71
CA LYS A 70 3.93 -12.45 2.80
C LYS A 70 4.08 -11.40 3.91
N VAL A 71 4.74 -11.74 5.00
CA VAL A 71 4.93 -10.81 6.13
C VAL A 71 5.83 -9.65 5.71
N GLY A 72 6.91 -9.92 4.97
CA GLY A 72 7.76 -8.90 4.37
C GLY A 72 7.00 -8.00 3.38
N ALA A 73 6.16 -8.59 2.52
CA ALA A 73 5.34 -7.84 1.58
C ALA A 73 4.36 -6.86 2.29
N VAL A 74 3.69 -7.32 3.36
CA VAL A 74 2.78 -6.48 4.17
C VAL A 74 3.54 -5.35 4.86
N GLN A 75 4.76 -5.63 5.34
CA GLN A 75 5.58 -4.62 5.98
C GLN A 75 6.01 -3.52 5.00
N VAL A 76 6.52 -3.89 3.82
CA VAL A 76 6.89 -2.92 2.77
C VAL A 76 5.68 -2.09 2.33
N HIS A 77 4.52 -2.73 2.16
CA HIS A 77 3.29 -2.01 1.81
C HIS A 77 2.87 -1.02 2.90
N ARG A 78 3.01 -1.39 4.18
CA ARG A 78 2.68 -0.51 5.31
C ARG A 78 3.65 0.66 5.44
N GLU A 79 4.94 0.40 5.26
CA GLU A 79 6.00 1.41 5.35
C GLU A 79 5.89 2.43 4.22
N TYR A 80 5.53 1.99 3.01
CA TYR A 80 5.42 2.87 1.84
C TYR A 80 4.08 3.63 1.78
N PHE A 81 2.95 2.94 1.99
CA PHE A 81 1.62 3.53 1.86
C PHE A 81 1.05 4.05 3.19
N SER A 82 1.76 3.85 4.31
CA SER A 82 1.32 4.25 5.66
C SER A 82 -0.11 3.79 5.99
N THR A 83 -0.48 2.60 5.52
CA THR A 83 -1.82 2.03 5.69
C THR A 83 -1.94 1.28 7.02
N SER A 84 -3.17 0.95 7.43
CA SER A 84 -3.37 0.09 8.60
C SER A 84 -2.95 -1.35 8.29
N LEU A 85 -2.64 -2.14 9.32
CA LEU A 85 -2.22 -3.54 9.16
C LEU A 85 -3.26 -4.39 8.43
N LYS A 86 -4.55 -4.12 8.65
CA LYS A 86 -5.66 -4.81 7.98
C LYS A 86 -5.71 -4.48 6.48
N GLU A 87 -5.56 -3.20 6.14
CA GLU A 87 -5.53 -2.75 4.75
C GLU A 87 -4.31 -3.27 4.00
N ALA A 88 -3.13 -3.22 4.64
CA ALA A 88 -1.90 -3.73 4.04
C ALA A 88 -1.96 -5.23 3.75
N LYS A 89 -2.54 -6.02 4.66
CA LYS A 89 -2.79 -7.44 4.44
C LYS A 89 -3.72 -7.68 3.26
N ASN A 90 -4.86 -6.98 3.22
CA ASN A 90 -5.85 -7.16 2.15
C ASN A 90 -5.28 -6.78 0.78
N ALA A 91 -4.54 -5.67 0.70
CA ALA A 91 -3.87 -5.24 -0.53
C ALA A 91 -2.85 -6.27 -1.03
N VAL A 92 -2.02 -6.80 -0.14
CA VAL A 92 -1.03 -7.83 -0.49
C VAL A 92 -1.68 -9.14 -0.92
N GLU A 93 -2.78 -9.56 -0.28
CA GLU A 93 -3.56 -10.75 -0.69
C GLU A 93 -4.20 -10.59 -2.08
N ALA A 94 -4.70 -9.38 -2.40
CA ALA A 94 -5.22 -9.08 -3.73
C ALA A 94 -4.11 -9.13 -4.79
N ILE A 95 -2.93 -8.55 -4.50
CA ILE A 95 -1.76 -8.59 -5.40
C ILE A 95 -1.26 -10.03 -5.60
N GLU A 96 -1.20 -10.84 -4.55
CA GLU A 96 -0.82 -12.25 -4.65
C GLU A 96 -1.79 -13.05 -5.52
N SER A 97 -3.08 -12.78 -5.37
CA SER A 97 -4.13 -13.45 -6.15
C SER A 97 -3.98 -13.11 -7.63
N ASP A 98 -3.80 -11.83 -7.97
CA ASP A 98 -3.53 -11.38 -9.35
C ASP A 98 -2.26 -12.01 -9.93
N LEU A 99 -1.17 -12.02 -9.16
CA LEU A 99 0.11 -12.59 -9.61
C LEU A 99 -0.02 -14.07 -9.98
N LYS A 100 -0.76 -14.86 -9.18
CA LYS A 100 -1.03 -16.28 -9.46
C LYS A 100 -1.78 -16.50 -10.78
N PHE A 101 -2.63 -15.56 -11.18
CA PHE A 101 -3.32 -15.64 -12.48
C PHE A 101 -2.41 -15.24 -13.64
N GLN A 102 -1.43 -14.35 -13.43
CA GLN A 102 -0.50 -13.92 -14.47
C GLN A 102 0.70 -14.85 -14.66
N ASP A 103 1.11 -15.56 -13.61
CA ASP A 103 2.11 -16.64 -13.69
C ASP A 103 1.55 -17.92 -14.34
N ALA A 104 0.26 -17.94 -14.71
CA ALA A 104 -0.26 -18.94 -15.61
C ALA A 104 0.54 -18.87 -16.92
N PRO A 105 1.10 -19.99 -17.41
CA PRO A 105 1.92 -19.98 -18.62
C PRO A 105 1.17 -19.25 -19.73
N LYS A 106 1.72 -18.12 -20.18
CA LYS A 106 1.32 -17.53 -21.47
C LYS A 106 1.41 -18.70 -22.46
N PRO A 107 0.30 -19.15 -23.09
CA PRO A 107 0.39 -20.22 -24.08
C PRO A 107 1.47 -19.79 -25.05
N PRO A 108 2.49 -20.65 -25.29
CA PRO A 108 3.62 -20.30 -26.14
C PRO A 108 3.03 -19.74 -27.44
N ALA A 109 3.39 -18.51 -27.76
CA ALA A 109 2.99 -17.86 -29.00
C ALA A 109 3.83 -18.42 -30.17
N ASP A 110 4.06 -19.74 -30.15
CA ASP A 110 4.79 -20.51 -31.13
C ASP A 110 3.85 -21.59 -31.67
N ASP A 111 2.77 -21.13 -32.29
CA ASP A 111 2.19 -21.83 -33.42
C ASP A 111 2.07 -20.79 -34.54
N GLU A 112 3.20 -20.56 -35.22
CA GLU A 112 3.15 -20.28 -36.64
C GLU A 112 2.19 -21.31 -37.24
N PRO A 113 1.04 -20.90 -37.82
CA PRO A 113 0.08 -21.84 -38.35
C PRO A 113 0.81 -22.69 -39.40
N PRO A 114 0.77 -24.04 -39.35
CA PRO A 114 1.44 -24.85 -40.34
C PRO A 114 0.93 -24.43 -41.72
N ALA A 115 1.84 -24.00 -42.59
CA ALA A 115 1.61 -23.51 -43.95
C ALA A 115 0.96 -24.53 -44.91
N PHE A 116 0.39 -25.61 -44.39
CA PHE A 116 -0.23 -26.70 -45.14
C PHE A 116 -1.76 -26.67 -45.14
N ALA A 117 -2.42 -25.77 -44.38
CA ALA A 117 -3.86 -25.58 -44.45
C ALA A 117 -4.25 -24.51 -45.48
N ARG A 118 -3.89 -24.72 -46.77
CA ARG A 118 -4.52 -23.97 -47.86
C ARG A 118 -5.05 -24.91 -48.95
N PRO A 119 -6.28 -25.43 -48.79
CA PRO A 119 -7.14 -25.72 -49.92
C PRO A 119 -7.89 -24.44 -50.31
N GLU A 120 -7.91 -24.14 -51.61
CA GLU A 120 -8.56 -23.01 -52.25
C GLU A 120 -10.09 -23.07 -52.11
N ALA A 121 -10.69 -22.05 -51.46
CA ALA A 121 -12.05 -21.48 -51.63
C ALA A 121 -13.30 -22.41 -51.53
N PRO A 122 -14.56 -21.92 -51.32
CA PRO A 122 -15.06 -20.54 -51.30
C PRO A 122 -15.93 -20.18 -50.06
N ALA A 123 -16.40 -18.93 -50.06
CA ALA A 123 -17.33 -18.28 -49.13
C ALA A 123 -18.36 -19.15 -48.38
N VAL A 124 -18.30 -19.09 -47.04
CA VAL A 124 -19.42 -19.19 -46.09
C VAL A 124 -19.00 -18.31 -44.90
N ALA A 125 -19.50 -17.08 -44.83
CA ALA A 125 -20.70 -16.73 -44.07
C ALA A 125 -20.61 -17.13 -42.59
N ALA A 126 -20.61 -16.08 -41.74
CA ALA A 126 -20.99 -16.10 -40.33
C ALA A 126 -20.05 -16.85 -39.37
N ALA A 127 -19.13 -16.11 -38.76
CA ALA A 127 -19.26 -15.78 -37.35
C ALA A 127 -18.09 -14.86 -36.97
N THR A 128 -18.37 -13.56 -36.89
CA THR A 128 -17.62 -12.69 -36.01
C THR A 128 -17.67 -13.33 -34.63
N PRO A 129 -16.57 -13.76 -33.99
CA PRO A 129 -16.56 -13.73 -32.54
C PRO A 129 -16.64 -12.25 -32.25
N THR A 130 -17.85 -11.78 -31.99
CA THR A 130 -18.08 -10.61 -31.16
C THR A 130 -17.16 -10.85 -29.98
N ALA A 131 -15.98 -10.22 -30.00
CA ALA A 131 -15.23 -9.92 -28.81
C ALA A 131 -16.23 -9.08 -28.02
N ALA A 132 -17.06 -9.79 -27.26
CA ALA A 132 -17.86 -9.25 -26.20
C ALA A 132 -16.81 -8.60 -25.34
N SER A 133 -16.66 -7.29 -25.55
CA SER A 133 -15.92 -6.38 -24.72
C SER A 133 -16.24 -6.83 -23.31
N PHE A 134 -15.27 -7.44 -22.65
CA PHE A 134 -15.27 -7.59 -21.20
C PHE A 134 -15.02 -6.19 -20.61
N ASP A 135 -15.84 -5.21 -21.04
CA ASP A 135 -16.13 -3.97 -20.35
C ASP A 135 -17.32 -4.29 -19.44
N ALA A 136 -17.09 -5.22 -18.51
CA ALA A 136 -17.86 -5.19 -17.29
C ALA A 136 -17.45 -3.88 -16.60
N PRO A 137 -18.35 -2.91 -16.35
CA PRO A 137 -17.98 -1.72 -15.62
C PRO A 137 -17.49 -2.20 -14.26
N GLN A 138 -16.20 -2.03 -13.96
CA GLN A 138 -15.64 -2.23 -12.63
C GLN A 138 -16.40 -1.27 -11.70
N GLN A 139 -17.47 -1.76 -11.11
CA GLN A 139 -18.32 -0.97 -10.26
C GLN A 139 -17.45 -0.54 -9.06
N PRO A 140 -17.35 0.77 -8.79
CA PRO A 140 -16.64 1.28 -7.62
C PRO A 140 -17.06 0.48 -6.39
N PRO A 141 -16.12 -0.05 -5.59
CA PRO A 141 -16.51 -0.77 -4.40
C PRO A 141 -17.31 0.21 -3.52
N ALA A 142 -18.49 -0.23 -3.06
CA ALA A 142 -19.51 0.66 -2.46
C ALA A 142 -19.00 1.51 -1.28
N TRP A 143 -17.90 1.10 -0.64
CA TRP A 143 -17.24 1.86 0.42
C TRP A 143 -16.60 3.18 -0.07
N ARG A 144 -16.23 3.28 -1.36
CA ARG A 144 -15.61 4.49 -1.93
C ARG A 144 -16.60 5.65 -1.96
N ASN A 145 -17.87 5.38 -2.25
CA ASN A 145 -18.92 6.41 -2.26
C ASN A 145 -19.22 6.90 -0.83
N TRP A 146 -19.18 6.00 0.14
CA TRP A 146 -19.32 6.34 1.56
C TRP A 146 -18.11 7.14 2.07
N ALA A 147 -16.89 6.75 1.69
CA ALA A 147 -15.67 7.46 2.05
C ALA A 147 -15.62 8.88 1.45
N ILE A 148 -16.01 9.05 0.18
CA ILE A 148 -16.11 10.37 -0.46
C ILE A 148 -17.15 11.24 0.28
N GLY A 149 -18.28 10.66 0.68
CA GLY A 149 -19.29 11.36 1.48
C GLY A 149 -18.75 11.89 2.81
N CYS A 150 -18.02 11.06 3.56
CA CYS A 150 -17.38 11.49 4.82
C CYS A 150 -16.30 12.56 4.60
N SER A 151 -15.47 12.43 3.57
CA SER A 151 -14.44 13.43 3.26
C SER A 151 -15.06 14.78 2.86
N VAL A 152 -16.09 14.79 2.00
CA VAL A 152 -16.76 16.04 1.59
C VAL A 152 -17.46 16.70 2.77
N ALA A 153 -18.11 15.92 3.64
CA ALA A 153 -18.73 16.45 4.86
C ALA A 153 -17.70 17.08 5.82
N PHE A 154 -16.54 16.43 6.00
CA PHE A 154 -15.49 16.94 6.88
C PHE A 154 -14.83 18.22 6.33
N VAL A 155 -14.61 18.29 5.02
CA VAL A 155 -14.08 19.50 4.36
C VAL A 155 -15.07 20.66 4.42
N LEU A 156 -16.36 20.41 4.16
CA LEU A 156 -17.40 21.43 4.31
C LEU A 156 -17.52 21.92 5.76
N PHE A 157 -17.49 21.01 6.73
CA PHE A 157 -17.54 21.35 8.15
C PHE A 157 -16.32 22.19 8.57
N CYS A 158 -15.11 21.79 8.16
CA CYS A 158 -13.89 22.55 8.44
C CYS A 158 -13.92 23.94 7.80
N CYS A 159 -14.35 24.04 6.54
CA CYS A 159 -14.48 25.31 5.83
C CYS A 159 -15.49 26.24 6.52
N LEU A 160 -16.62 25.71 6.96
CA LEU A 160 -17.68 26.49 7.59
C LEU A 160 -17.36 26.90 9.03
N CYS A 161 -16.70 26.03 9.81
CA CYS A 161 -16.42 26.28 11.22
C CYS A 161 -15.10 27.01 11.49
N VAL A 162 -14.13 26.94 10.57
CA VAL A 162 -12.78 27.50 10.80
C VAL A 162 -12.47 28.60 9.81
N VAL A 163 -12.66 28.33 8.52
CA VAL A 163 -12.22 29.26 7.46
C VAL A 163 -13.14 30.47 7.39
N LEU A 164 -14.45 30.26 7.35
CA LEU A 164 -15.45 31.34 7.30
C LEU A 164 -15.34 32.33 8.48
N PRO A 165 -15.31 31.90 9.76
CA PRO A 165 -15.17 32.83 10.88
C PRO A 165 -13.81 33.53 10.91
N ALA A 166 -12.71 32.85 10.55
CA ALA A 166 -11.40 33.51 10.45
C ALA A 166 -11.39 34.58 9.34
N LEU A 167 -12.04 34.31 8.22
CA LEU A 167 -12.14 35.24 7.09
C LEU A 167 -13.05 36.43 7.44
N LEU A 168 -14.17 36.20 8.13
CA LEU A 168 -15.00 37.27 8.68
C LEU A 168 -14.26 38.12 9.70
N TYR A 169 -13.45 37.51 10.58
CA TYR A 169 -12.64 38.22 11.55
C TYR A 169 -11.57 39.08 10.90
N MET A 170 -10.89 38.56 9.87
CA MET A 170 -9.95 39.32 9.04
C MET A 170 -10.63 40.49 8.32
N VAL A 171 -11.80 40.27 7.73
CA VAL A 171 -12.54 41.33 7.01
C VAL A 171 -13.09 42.39 7.96
N MET A 172 -13.60 42.01 9.13
CA MET A 172 -14.07 42.97 10.15
C MET A 172 -12.91 43.72 10.81
N GLY A 173 -11.78 43.05 11.07
CA GLY A 173 -10.57 43.67 11.61
C GLY A 173 -9.89 44.62 10.62
N ALA A 174 -9.98 44.35 9.32
CA ALA A 174 -9.49 45.26 8.29
C ALA A 174 -10.30 46.56 8.21
N GLN A 175 -11.60 46.54 8.55
CA GLN A 175 -12.43 47.76 8.55
C GLN A 175 -12.27 48.64 9.79
N SER A 176 -11.75 48.11 10.90
CA SER A 176 -11.52 48.89 12.13
C SER A 176 -10.15 49.58 12.20
N GLY A 177 -9.22 49.25 11.29
CA GLY A 177 -7.88 49.86 11.22
C GLY A 177 -7.76 51.09 10.32
N GLY A 178 -8.86 51.56 9.75
CA GLY A 178 -8.91 52.75 8.88
C GLY A 178 -9.70 53.90 9.53
N PHE A 179 -9.15 54.50 10.58
CA PHE A 179 -9.56 55.80 11.10
C PHE A 179 -8.35 56.56 11.62
#